data_AF-A0A429HN07-F1
#
_entry.id   AF-A0A429HN07-F1
#
_cell.length_a   1.000
_cell.length_b   1.000
_cell.length_c   1.000
_cell.angle_alpha   90.00
_cell.angle_beta   90.00
_cell.angle_gamma   90.00
#
_symmetry.space_group_name_H-M   'P 1'
#
loop_
_entity.id
_entity.type
_entity.pdbx_description
1 polymer ?
#
loop_
_entity_poly.entity_id
_entity_poly.type
_entity_poly.pdbx_seq_one_letter_code
_entity_poly.pdbx_strand_id
1 'polypeptide(L)'
;EGDASDLALLAQLHPTARQVAVDAPGELAAAALAGFDVEAAAARQHPACALLPQEADADGVGTLVWHRDRPFHPARLYAALEDLTCAAARSRGRFWLADRPDTLLSWDAAGGALCVENAGPWLAALPDAAWELVPPVRRAAAALDWHPEHGDRAQHLVF
;
A
#
# COMPACT_ATOMS: atom_id res chain seq x y z
N GLU A 1 -14.73 20.82 -14.14
CA GLU A 1 -13.27 20.94 -13.98
C GLU A 1 -12.97 20.61 -12.54
N GLY A 2 -12.16 19.58 -12.28
CA GLY A 2 -11.55 19.43 -10.95
C GLY A 2 -10.50 20.52 -10.82
N ASP A 3 -10.41 21.14 -9.65
CA ASP A 3 -9.33 22.09 -9.41
C ASP A 3 -7.97 21.35 -9.26
N ALA A 4 -6.87 22.08 -9.18
CA ALA A 4 -5.54 21.46 -9.04
C ALA A 4 -5.43 20.58 -7.78
N SER A 5 -6.16 20.93 -6.71
CA SER A 5 -6.23 20.17 -5.47
C SER A 5 -6.95 18.82 -5.68
N ASP A 6 -8.05 18.78 -6.43
CA ASP A 6 -8.75 17.52 -6.77
C ASP A 6 -7.83 16.56 -7.53
N LEU A 7 -7.06 17.07 -8.49
CA LEU A 7 -6.12 16.25 -9.26
C LEU A 7 -4.95 15.76 -8.40
N ALA A 8 -4.42 16.61 -7.53
CA ALA A 8 -3.38 16.23 -6.57
C ALA A 8 -3.89 15.14 -5.61
N LEU A 9 -5.12 15.28 -5.11
CA LEU A 9 -5.77 14.27 -4.27
C LEU A 9 -5.93 12.94 -5.00
N LEU A 10 -6.45 12.94 -6.23
CA LEU A 10 -6.61 11.71 -7.01
C LEU A 10 -5.27 11.01 -7.27
N ALA A 11 -4.22 11.78 -7.57
CA ALA A 11 -2.87 11.24 -7.76
C ALA A 11 -2.33 10.57 -6.49
N GLN A 12 -2.60 11.15 -5.31
CA GLN A 12 -2.15 10.60 -4.02
C GLN A 12 -2.99 9.39 -3.57
N LEU A 13 -4.30 9.40 -3.81
CA LEU A 13 -5.19 8.29 -3.45
C LEU A 13 -4.86 7.00 -4.22
N HIS A 14 -4.54 7.11 -5.51
CA HIS A 14 -4.24 5.95 -6.35
C HIS A 14 -3.17 6.25 -7.41
N PRO A 15 -1.88 6.36 -7.02
CA PRO A 15 -0.78 6.77 -7.91
C PRO A 15 -0.54 5.82 -9.09
N THR A 16 -1.00 4.57 -9.00
CA THR A 16 -0.89 3.59 -10.09
C THR A 16 -2.12 3.56 -11.00
N ALA A 17 -3.15 4.38 -10.73
CA ALA A 17 -4.34 4.42 -11.56
C ALA A 17 -3.99 5.05 -12.91
N ARG A 18 -4.48 4.44 -13.99
CA ARG A 18 -4.42 5.06 -15.31
C ARG A 18 -5.40 6.22 -15.33
N GLN A 19 -4.89 7.43 -15.53
CA GLN A 19 -5.72 8.60 -15.78
C GLN A 19 -6.03 8.67 -17.28
N VAL A 20 -7.30 8.90 -17.61
CA VAL A 20 -7.76 9.01 -19.00
C VAL A 20 -8.53 10.32 -19.12
N ALA A 21 -8.02 11.24 -19.93
CA ALA A 21 -8.77 12.41 -20.34
C ALA A 21 -9.89 11.97 -21.29
N VAL A 22 -11.08 12.52 -21.10
CA VAL A 22 -12.27 12.24 -21.91
C VAL A 22 -12.75 13.59 -22.42
N ASP A 23 -12.33 13.93 -23.63
CA ASP A 23 -12.59 15.21 -24.28
C ASP A 23 -13.68 15.05 -25.36
N ALA A 24 -13.94 13.83 -25.83
CA ALA A 24 -14.95 13.53 -26.83
C ALA A 24 -15.98 12.45 -26.39
N PRO A 25 -17.24 12.53 -26.88
CA PRO A 25 -18.22 11.48 -26.69
C PRO A 25 -17.71 10.13 -27.20
N GLY A 26 -17.81 9.08 -26.37
CA GLY A 26 -17.40 7.71 -26.72
C GLY A 26 -16.01 7.30 -26.25
N GLU A 27 -15.13 8.24 -25.87
CA GLU A 27 -13.81 7.92 -25.33
C GLU A 27 -13.89 7.17 -24.00
N LEU A 28 -14.86 7.52 -23.14
CA LEU A 28 -15.11 6.79 -21.90
C LEU A 28 -15.48 5.33 -22.18
N ALA A 29 -16.35 5.08 -23.16
CA ALA A 29 -16.75 3.73 -23.54
C ALA A 29 -15.56 2.95 -24.13
N ALA A 30 -14.75 3.59 -24.97
CA ALA A 30 -13.54 2.99 -25.51
C ALA A 30 -12.54 2.63 -24.39
N ALA A 31 -12.32 3.52 -23.42
CA ALA A 31 -11.43 3.27 -22.29
C ALA A 31 -11.93 2.13 -21.39
N ALA A 32 -13.24 2.10 -21.11
CA ALA A 32 -13.85 1.04 -20.30
C ALA A 32 -13.80 -0.34 -20.98
N LEU A 33 -13.81 -0.37 -22.32
CA LEU A 33 -13.82 -1.59 -23.12
C LEU A 33 -12.44 -2.01 -23.66
N ALA A 34 -11.39 -1.22 -23.42
CA ALA A 34 -10.03 -1.51 -23.90
C ALA A 34 -9.36 -2.73 -23.23
N GLY A 35 -10.07 -3.41 -22.33
CA GLY A 35 -9.58 -4.53 -21.55
C GLY A 35 -8.94 -4.09 -20.23
N PHE A 36 -9.03 -4.96 -19.22
CA PHE A 36 -8.47 -4.75 -17.90
C PHE A 36 -7.65 -5.97 -17.50
N ASP A 37 -6.35 -5.75 -17.26
CA ASP A 37 -5.46 -6.79 -16.75
C ASP A 37 -5.65 -6.91 -15.24
N VAL A 38 -6.49 -7.88 -14.84
CA VAL A 38 -6.82 -8.16 -13.44
C VAL A 38 -5.58 -8.60 -12.66
N GLU A 39 -4.70 -9.38 -13.27
CA GLU A 39 -3.52 -9.93 -12.61
C GLU A 39 -2.50 -8.83 -12.33
N ALA A 40 -2.21 -7.99 -13.33
CA ALA A 40 -1.34 -6.83 -13.15
C ALA A 40 -1.93 -5.79 -12.18
N ALA A 41 -3.26 -5.64 -12.14
CA ALA A 41 -3.91 -4.78 -11.15
C ALA A 41 -3.77 -5.34 -9.73
N ALA A 42 -4.04 -6.63 -9.53
CA ALA A 42 -3.91 -7.30 -8.24
C ALA A 42 -2.46 -7.26 -7.72
N ALA A 43 -1.48 -7.52 -8.60
CA ALA A 43 -0.06 -7.47 -8.25
C ALA A 43 0.39 -6.08 -7.75
N ARG A 44 -0.14 -5.00 -8.35
CA ARG A 44 0.15 -3.61 -7.94
C ARG A 44 -0.46 -3.22 -6.60
N GLN A 45 -1.48 -3.94 -6.15
CA GLN A 45 -2.17 -3.69 -4.88
C GLN A 45 -1.74 -4.66 -3.78
N HIS A 46 -1.09 -5.77 -4.12
CA HIS A 46 -0.65 -6.76 -3.16
C HIS A 46 0.29 -6.12 -2.12
N PRO A 47 0.00 -6.18 -0.81
CA PRO A 47 0.73 -5.42 0.22
C PRO A 47 2.26 -5.61 0.20
N ALA A 48 2.73 -6.82 -0.08
CA ALA A 48 4.16 -7.15 -0.20
C ALA A 48 4.91 -6.41 -1.32
N CYS A 49 4.22 -5.92 -2.36
CA CYS A 49 4.85 -5.23 -3.50
C CYS A 49 4.07 -3.98 -3.97
N ALA A 50 3.09 -3.54 -3.18
CA ALA A 50 2.29 -2.37 -3.51
C ALA A 50 3.15 -1.11 -3.58
N LEU A 51 2.94 -0.33 -4.64
CA LEU A 51 3.56 0.98 -4.80
C LEU A 51 2.72 2.02 -4.04
N LEU A 52 3.21 2.38 -2.85
CA LEU A 52 2.63 3.42 -2.03
C LEU A 52 3.04 4.81 -2.55
N PRO A 53 2.20 5.84 -2.38
CA PRO A 53 2.57 7.19 -2.78
C PRO A 53 3.79 7.64 -1.98
N GLN A 54 4.60 8.48 -2.60
CA GLN A 54 5.78 9.06 -1.94
C GLN A 54 5.38 10.31 -1.16
N GLU A 55 6.27 10.75 -0.27
CA GLU A 55 6.07 12.01 0.44
C GLU A 55 5.87 13.15 -0.57
N ALA A 56 4.80 13.91 -0.39
CA ALA A 56 4.39 14.96 -1.30
C ALA A 56 3.62 16.03 -0.53
N ASP A 57 3.73 17.27 -0.98
CA ASP A 57 2.94 18.40 -0.51
C ASP A 57 2.69 19.30 -1.71
N ALA A 58 1.47 19.24 -2.25
CA ALA A 58 1.07 20.00 -3.43
C ALA A 58 -0.40 20.35 -3.34
N ASP A 59 -0.74 21.58 -3.73
CA ASP A 59 -2.12 22.05 -3.82
C ASP A 59 -2.94 21.87 -2.52
N GLY A 60 -2.28 21.90 -1.36
CA GLY A 60 -2.90 21.70 -0.04
C GLY A 60 -3.16 20.23 0.32
N VAL A 61 -2.67 19.28 -0.49
CA VAL A 61 -2.76 17.84 -0.25
C VAL A 61 -1.38 17.30 0.07
N GLY A 62 -1.22 16.78 1.29
CA GLY A 62 0.01 16.17 1.77
C GLY A 62 -0.09 14.65 1.87
N THR A 63 1.01 13.96 1.53
CA THR A 63 1.23 12.54 1.85
C THR A 63 2.38 12.43 2.83
N LEU A 64 2.15 11.75 3.96
CA LEU A 64 3.19 11.37 4.91
C LEU A 64 3.56 9.89 4.72
N VAL A 65 4.85 9.59 4.53
CA VAL A 65 5.35 8.21 4.50
C VAL A 65 6.02 7.87 5.82
N TRP A 66 5.46 6.88 6.54
CA TRP A 66 6.02 6.37 7.78
C TRP A 66 6.63 4.99 7.58
N HIS A 67 7.97 4.94 7.61
CA HIS A 67 8.74 3.70 7.47
C HIS A 67 9.55 3.38 8.72
N ARG A 68 9.42 2.18 9.30
CA ARG A 68 10.20 1.74 10.48
C ARG A 68 10.42 0.24 10.46
N ASP A 69 11.56 -0.22 10.96
CA ASP A 69 11.87 -1.66 10.94
C ASP A 69 11.27 -2.40 12.14
N ARG A 70 11.06 -1.71 13.28
CA ARG A 70 10.62 -2.35 14.53
C ARG A 70 9.15 -2.80 14.48
N PRO A 71 8.81 -3.95 15.08
CA PRO A 71 7.43 -4.43 15.11
C PRO A 71 6.55 -3.52 15.98
N PHE A 72 5.26 -3.47 15.67
CA PHE A 72 4.27 -2.85 16.56
C PHE A 72 4.01 -3.75 17.76
N HIS A 73 3.89 -3.14 18.94
CA HIS A 73 3.33 -3.82 20.10
C HIS A 73 1.80 -3.86 19.95
N PRO A 74 1.15 -5.05 19.92
CA PRO A 74 -0.27 -5.18 19.59
C PRO A 74 -1.19 -4.27 20.41
N ALA A 75 -1.02 -4.24 21.74
CA ALA A 75 -1.86 -3.42 22.61
C ALA A 75 -1.62 -1.91 22.46
N ARG A 76 -0.40 -1.49 22.09
CA ARG A 76 -0.08 -0.06 21.89
C ARG A 76 -0.63 0.42 20.55
N LEU A 77 -0.57 -0.43 19.53
CA LEU A 77 -1.21 -0.16 18.25
C LEU A 77 -2.72 -0.05 18.44
N TYR A 78 -3.34 -1.04 19.10
CA TYR A 78 -4.78 -1.04 19.37
C TYR A 78 -5.25 0.25 20.06
N ALA A 79 -4.54 0.69 21.10
CA ALA A 79 -4.86 1.93 21.81
C ALA A 79 -4.72 3.20 20.95
N ALA A 80 -3.92 3.17 19.89
CA ALA A 80 -3.69 4.31 18.98
C ALA A 80 -4.57 4.25 17.72
N LEU A 81 -5.36 3.19 17.50
CA LEU A 81 -6.08 3.02 16.24
C LEU A 81 -7.07 4.16 15.98
N GLU A 82 -7.82 4.61 16.99
CA GLU A 82 -8.80 5.69 16.83
C GLU A 82 -8.16 6.97 16.28
N ASP A 83 -7.01 7.36 16.83
CA ASP A 83 -6.26 8.53 16.36
C ASP A 83 -5.70 8.32 14.95
N LEU A 84 -5.13 7.13 14.69
CA LEU A 84 -4.48 6.83 13.41
C LEU A 84 -5.47 6.71 12.25
N THR A 85 -6.66 6.16 12.46
CA THR A 85 -7.66 5.98 11.38
C THR A 85 -8.33 7.29 11.00
N CYS A 86 -8.29 8.29 11.88
CA CYS A 86 -8.80 9.64 11.63
C CYS A 86 -7.70 10.63 11.23
N ALA A 87 -6.43 10.23 11.26
CA ALA A 87 -5.29 11.12 10.99
C ALA A 87 -5.24 11.65 9.55
N ALA A 88 -5.86 10.93 8.61
CA ALA A 88 -5.91 11.30 7.20
C ALA A 88 -7.20 10.83 6.52
N ALA A 89 -7.50 11.42 5.36
CA ALA A 89 -8.64 10.99 4.53
C ALA A 89 -8.49 9.52 4.08
N ARG A 90 -7.25 9.08 3.85
CA ARG A 90 -6.88 7.74 3.40
C ARG A 90 -5.53 7.37 3.99
N SER A 91 -5.38 6.18 4.56
CA SER A 91 -4.07 5.63 4.88
C SER A 91 -3.98 4.16 4.47
N ARG A 92 -2.81 3.74 3.99
CA ARG A 92 -2.62 2.38 3.45
C ARG A 92 -1.20 1.90 3.68
N GLY A 93 -1.00 0.59 3.63
CA GLY A 93 0.36 0.04 3.69
C GLY A 93 0.44 -1.38 4.20
N ARG A 94 1.61 -1.71 4.73
CA ARG A 94 1.91 -3.01 5.33
C ARG A 94 2.59 -2.83 6.67
N PHE A 95 2.34 -3.77 7.58
CA PHE A 95 2.92 -3.73 8.91
C PHE A 95 3.08 -5.13 9.50
N TRP A 96 3.84 -5.22 10.60
CA TRP A 96 4.04 -6.46 11.35
C TRP A 96 3.92 -6.24 12.86
N LEU A 97 3.44 -7.29 13.54
CA LEU A 97 3.22 -7.30 14.98
C LEU A 97 4.27 -8.15 15.69
N ALA A 98 4.67 -7.73 16.89
CA ALA A 98 5.66 -8.43 17.69
C ALA A 98 5.22 -9.85 18.10
N ASP A 99 3.90 -10.09 18.22
CA ASP A 99 3.32 -11.39 18.58
C ASP A 99 3.02 -12.28 17.36
N ARG A 100 3.16 -11.76 16.13
CA ARG A 100 2.94 -12.46 14.86
C ARG A 100 4.00 -12.09 13.84
N PRO A 101 5.29 -12.35 14.13
CA PRO A 101 6.39 -11.83 13.32
C PRO A 101 6.43 -12.37 11.89
N ASP A 102 5.83 -13.53 11.65
CA ASP A 102 5.83 -14.17 10.34
C ASP A 102 4.68 -13.73 9.46
N THR A 103 3.70 -12.99 9.99
CA THR A 103 2.52 -12.54 9.24
C THR A 103 2.69 -11.13 8.71
N LEU A 104 2.51 -10.97 7.39
CA LEU A 104 2.39 -9.67 6.74
C LEU A 104 0.94 -9.21 6.86
N LEU A 105 0.72 -8.07 7.51
CA LEU A 105 -0.59 -7.48 7.67
C LEU A 105 -0.76 -6.28 6.73
N SER A 106 -1.88 -6.21 6.03
CA SER A 106 -2.28 -5.03 5.27
C SER A 106 -2.92 -3.99 6.19
N TRP A 107 -2.68 -2.74 5.89
CA TRP A 107 -3.39 -1.60 6.48
C TRP A 107 -4.16 -0.90 5.38
N ASP A 108 -5.46 -0.74 5.57
CA ASP A 108 -6.32 0.01 4.67
C ASP A 108 -7.35 0.79 5.48
N ALA A 109 -7.15 2.10 5.63
CA ALA A 109 -8.10 2.99 6.29
C ALA A 109 -8.59 4.12 5.38
N ALA A 110 -9.86 4.46 5.53
CA ALA A 110 -10.50 5.57 4.84
C ALA A 110 -11.64 6.13 5.70
N GLY A 111 -11.68 7.45 5.88
CA GLY A 111 -12.76 8.12 6.60
C GLY A 111 -13.03 7.56 8.01
N GLY A 112 -11.97 7.24 8.77
CA GLY A 112 -12.07 6.68 10.13
C GLY A 112 -12.31 5.17 10.21
N ALA A 113 -12.69 4.51 9.11
CA ALA A 113 -12.82 3.06 9.05
C ALA A 113 -11.47 2.41 8.71
N LEU A 114 -11.16 1.27 9.35
CA LEU A 114 -9.93 0.51 9.12
C LEU A 114 -10.26 -0.95 8.81
N CYS A 115 -9.61 -1.46 7.77
CA CYS A 115 -9.49 -2.86 7.46
C CYS A 115 -8.03 -3.31 7.67
N VAL A 116 -7.86 -4.43 8.37
CA VAL A 116 -6.58 -5.12 8.54
C VAL A 116 -6.77 -6.55 8.09
N GLU A 117 -5.96 -6.99 7.13
CA GLU A 117 -6.03 -8.34 6.59
C GLU A 117 -4.69 -9.05 6.69
N ASN A 118 -4.74 -10.38 6.81
CA ASN A 118 -3.57 -11.23 6.67
C ASN A 118 -3.26 -11.40 5.18
N ALA A 119 -2.12 -10.89 4.75
CA ALA A 119 -1.66 -10.93 3.36
C ALA A 119 -0.60 -12.03 3.13
N GLY A 120 -0.59 -13.05 3.98
CA GLY A 120 0.33 -14.18 3.94
C GLY A 120 1.61 -13.93 4.73
N PRO A 121 2.60 -14.82 4.57
CA PRO A 121 3.86 -14.70 5.30
C PRO A 121 4.76 -13.62 4.69
N TRP A 122 5.67 -13.04 5.48
CA TRP A 122 6.82 -12.31 4.95
C TRP A 122 7.74 -13.24 4.13
N LEU A 123 8.50 -12.72 3.16
CA LEU A 123 9.46 -13.55 2.41
C LEU A 123 10.48 -14.19 3.35
N ALA A 124 10.94 -13.43 4.34
CA ALA A 124 11.87 -13.90 5.36
C ALA A 124 11.28 -14.91 6.37
N ALA A 125 9.99 -15.21 6.29
CA ALA A 125 9.34 -16.29 7.04
C ALA A 125 9.19 -17.58 6.22
N LEU A 126 9.47 -17.53 4.91
CA LEU A 126 9.37 -18.69 4.03
C LEU A 126 10.66 -19.53 4.07
N PRO A 127 10.56 -20.87 4.02
CA PRO A 127 11.71 -21.73 3.79
C PRO A 127 12.37 -21.42 2.44
N ASP A 128 13.69 -21.52 2.35
CA ASP A 128 14.47 -21.22 1.13
C ASP A 128 13.91 -21.91 -0.12
N ALA A 129 13.48 -23.17 0.00
CA ALA A 129 12.91 -23.94 -1.10
C ALA A 129 11.63 -23.32 -1.70
N ALA A 130 10.90 -22.49 -0.94
CA ALA A 130 9.71 -21.81 -1.39
C ALA A 130 10.00 -20.47 -2.09
N TRP A 131 11.24 -19.94 -2.01
CA TRP A 131 11.56 -18.63 -2.58
C TRP A 131 11.41 -18.59 -4.10
N GLU A 132 11.80 -19.65 -4.80
CA GLU A 132 11.67 -19.71 -6.27
C GLU A 132 10.21 -19.79 -6.75
N LEU A 133 9.29 -20.16 -5.86
CA LEU A 133 7.85 -20.14 -6.13
C LEU A 133 7.24 -18.74 -5.91
N VAL A 134 7.97 -17.83 -5.29
CA VAL A 134 7.51 -16.45 -5.07
C VAL A 134 7.70 -15.63 -6.35
N PRO A 135 6.66 -14.89 -6.80
CA PRO A 135 6.74 -14.05 -7.99
C PRO A 135 7.98 -13.13 -7.96
N PRO A 136 8.72 -12.99 -9.08
CA PRO A 136 9.94 -12.17 -9.11
C PRO A 136 9.76 -10.74 -8.62
N VAL A 137 8.61 -10.11 -8.92
CA VAL A 137 8.28 -8.75 -8.45
C VAL A 137 8.24 -8.66 -6.92
N ARG A 138 7.73 -9.69 -6.24
CA ARG A 138 7.65 -9.73 -4.78
C ARG A 138 9.02 -9.98 -4.16
N ARG A 139 9.85 -10.84 -4.77
CA ARG A 139 11.26 -11.03 -4.35
C ARG A 139 12.07 -9.75 -4.51
N ALA A 140 11.90 -9.04 -5.63
CA ALA A 140 12.56 -7.77 -5.87
C ALA A 140 12.12 -6.70 -4.86
N ALA A 141 10.82 -6.57 -4.59
CA ALA A 141 10.31 -5.63 -3.60
C ALA A 141 10.87 -5.90 -2.19
N ALA A 142 10.92 -7.18 -1.78
CA ALA A 142 11.50 -7.59 -0.51
C ALA A 142 13.01 -7.24 -0.41
N ALA A 143 13.75 -7.37 -1.51
CA ALA A 143 15.19 -7.11 -1.54
C ALA A 143 15.54 -5.61 -1.39
N LEU A 144 14.64 -4.69 -1.75
CA LEU A 144 14.89 -3.25 -1.66
C LEU A 144 15.01 -2.76 -0.21
N ASP A 145 14.20 -3.31 0.69
CA ASP A 145 14.10 -2.87 2.09
C ASP A 145 14.61 -3.97 3.05
N TRP A 146 15.52 -4.83 2.61
CA TRP A 146 15.94 -6.01 3.38
C TRP A 146 16.77 -5.64 4.63
N HIS A 147 16.22 -5.93 5.80
CA HIS A 147 16.91 -5.77 7.08
C HIS A 147 17.77 -7.00 7.41
N PRO A 148 19.02 -6.84 7.90
CA PRO A 148 19.90 -7.97 8.23
C PRO A 148 19.32 -8.98 9.24
N GLU A 149 18.52 -8.51 10.21
CA GLU A 149 17.95 -9.35 11.27
C GLU A 149 16.48 -9.74 11.03
N HIS A 150 15.77 -9.00 10.20
CA HIS A 150 14.31 -9.12 10.08
C HIS A 150 13.85 -9.43 8.65
N GLY A 151 14.78 -9.44 7.70
CA GLY A 151 14.50 -9.61 6.28
C GLY A 151 13.59 -8.52 5.74
N ASP A 152 12.55 -8.88 5.00
CA ASP A 152 11.62 -7.92 4.38
C ASP A 152 10.58 -7.33 5.33
N ARG A 153 10.63 -7.66 6.62
CA ARG A 153 9.68 -7.16 7.63
C ARG A 153 9.92 -5.67 7.90
N ALA A 154 8.91 -4.87 7.63
CA ALA A 154 8.91 -3.45 7.94
C ALA A 154 7.50 -2.94 8.23
N GLN A 155 7.44 -1.83 8.96
CA GLN A 155 6.28 -0.94 8.93
C GLN A 155 6.46 0.01 7.76
N HIS A 156 5.49 0.04 6.85
CA HIS A 156 5.43 0.99 5.77
C HIS A 156 3.99 1.43 5.61
N LEU A 157 3.65 2.56 6.23
CA LEU A 157 2.32 3.15 6.21
C LEU A 157 2.39 4.52 5.57
N VAL A 158 1.37 4.86 4.78
CA VAL A 158 1.18 6.20 4.23
C VAL A 158 -0.12 6.79 4.72
N PHE A 159 -0.14 8.11 4.96
CA PHE A 159 -1.29 8.89 5.43
C PHE A 159 -1.47 10.10 4.52
#